data_AF-A0A1T2L579-F1
#
_entry.id   AF-A0A1T2L579-F1
#
_cell.length_a   1.000
_cell.length_b   1.000
_cell.length_c   1.000
_cell.angle_alpha   90.00
_cell.angle_beta   90.00
_cell.angle_gamma   90.00
#
_symmetry.space_group_name_H-M   'P 1'
#
loop_
_entity.id
_entity.type
_entity.pdbx_description
1 polymer ?
#
loop_
_entity_poly.entity_id
_entity_poly.type
_entity_poly.pdbx_seq_one_letter_code
_entity_poly.pdbx_strand_id
1 'polypeptide(L)' 'MVIAMVSYLAAVTCGVTAFYLGGEASRPVLASLMASVVFFIGSGIVLHVIAAINMPDLKVRR' A
#
# COMPACT_ATOMS: atom_id res chain seq x y z
N MET A 1 -13.25 -3.33 0.46
CA MET A 1 -12.54 -3.50 -0.84
C MET A 1 -11.92 -2.20 -1.38
N VAL A 2 -12.64 -1.07 -1.43
CA VAL A 2 -12.13 0.20 -2.01
C VAL A 2 -10.78 0.61 -1.41
N ILE A 3 -10.62 0.57 -0.08
CA ILE A 3 -9.39 0.98 0.61
C ILE A 3 -8.20 0.07 0.22
N ALA A 4 -8.44 -1.24 0.05
CA ALA A 4 -7.39 -2.18 -0.38
C ALA A 4 -6.91 -1.87 -1.81
N MET A 5 -7.82 -1.52 -2.73
CA MET A 5 -7.45 -1.08 -4.07
C MET A 5 -6.62 0.20 -4.05
N VAL A 6 -7.01 1.18 -3.22
CA VAL A 6 -6.26 2.45 -3.10
C VAL A 6 -4.86 2.20 -2.56
N SER A 7 -4.68 1.31 -1.58
CA SER A 7 -3.34 0.92 -1.10
C SER A 7 -2.49 0.29 -2.20
N TYR A 8 -3.04 -0.61 -3.01
CA TYR A 8 -2.30 -1.19 -4.13
C TYR A 8 -1.94 -0.15 -5.20
N LEU A 9 -2.84 0.77 -5.52
CA LEU A 9 -2.55 1.88 -6.44
C LEU A 9 -1.42 2.76 -5.90
N ALA A 10 -1.47 3.12 -4.61
CA ALA A 10 -0.41 3.88 -3.96
C ALA A 10 0.95 3.15 -4.05
N ALA A 11 0.98 1.84 -3.79
CA ALA A 11 2.19 1.03 -3.95
C ALA A 11 2.77 1.09 -5.36
N VAL A 12 1.92 0.96 -6.39
CA VAL A 12 2.35 1.04 -7.79
C VAL A 12 2.90 2.43 -8.10
N THR A 13 2.22 3.50 -7.67
CA THR A 13 2.71 4.88 -7.90
C THR A 13 4.05 5.13 -7.21
N CYS A 14 4.24 4.66 -5.98
CA CYS A 14 5.54 4.74 -5.30
C CYS A 14 6.61 3.94 -6.06
N GLY A 15 6.31 2.72 -6.52
CA GLY A 15 7.27 1.90 -7.27
C GLY A 15 7.72 2.56 -8.58
N VAL A 16 6.77 3.10 -9.35
CA VAL A 16 7.04 3.82 -10.60
C VAL A 16 7.85 5.10 -10.33
N THR A 17 7.49 5.84 -9.29
CA THR A 17 8.21 7.07 -8.89
C THR A 17 9.64 6.73 -8.46
N ALA A 18 9.85 5.65 -7.71
CA ALA A 18 11.17 5.20 -7.28
C ALA A 18 12.04 4.78 -8.46
N PHE A 19 11.45 4.10 -9.45
CA PHE A 19 12.14 3.71 -10.68
C PHE A 19 12.56 4.93 -11.52
N TYR A 20 11.65 5.91 -11.68
CA TYR A 20 11.93 7.12 -12.45
C TYR A 20 13.00 7.99 -11.77
N LEU A 21 12.95 8.11 -10.44
CA LEU A 21 13.89 8.91 -9.66
C LEU A 21 15.21 8.18 -9.34
N GLY A 22 15.34 6.88 -9.64
CA GLY A 22 16.49 6.06 -9.23
C GLY A 22 17.85 6.53 -9.76
N GLY A 23 17.87 7.31 -10.84
CA GLY A 23 19.10 7.90 -11.38
C GLY A 23 19.48 9.28 -10.81
N GLU A 24 18.52 10.05 -10.30
CA GLU A 24 18.71 11.46 -9.91
C GLU A 24 18.47 11.73 -8.41
N ALA A 25 17.75 10.84 -7.72
CA ALA A 25 17.39 11.05 -6.32
C ALA A 25 18.47 10.62 -5.34
N SER A 26 18.59 11.39 -4.27
CA SER A 26 19.41 11.05 -3.11
C SER A 26 19.05 9.67 -2.53
N ARG A 27 20.08 8.89 -2.17
CA ARG A 27 19.97 7.57 -1.53
C ARG A 27 18.87 7.46 -0.43
N PRO A 28 18.75 8.39 0.53
CA PRO A 28 17.69 8.34 1.55
C PRO A 28 16.27 8.48 0.98
N VAL A 29 16.07 9.29 -0.06
CA VAL A 29 14.76 9.47 -0.70
C VAL A 29 14.33 8.17 -1.37
N LEU A 30 15.21 7.57 -2.17
CA LEU A 30 14.94 6.30 -2.84
C LEU A 30 14.63 5.18 -1.83
N ALA A 31 15.38 5.10 -0.73
CA ALA A 31 15.14 4.12 0.32
C ALA A 31 13.76 4.28 0.98
N SER A 32 13.37 5.52 1.32
CA SER A 32 12.04 5.81 1.89
C SER A 32 10.89 5.48 0.93
N LEU A 33 11.11 5.66 -0.37
CA LEU A 33 10.14 5.39 -1.42
C LEU A 33 9.95 3.88 -1.61
N MET A 34 11.04 3.11 -1.62
CA MET A 34 10.99 1.65 -1.64
C MET A 34 10.35 1.07 -0.38
N ALA A 35 10.63 1.62 0.80
CA ALA A 35 9.97 1.22 2.04
C ALA A 35 8.44 1.47 1.99
N SER A 36 8.04 2.60 1.39
CA SER A 36 6.62 2.94 1.20
C SER A 36 5.90 1.95 0.29
N VAL A 37 6.56 1.46 -0.77
CA VAL A 37 6.01 0.39 -1.64
C VAL A 37 5.68 -0.85 -0.83
N VAL A 38 6.63 -1.35 -0.02
CA VAL A 38 6.43 -2.55 0.81
C VAL A 38 5.29 -2.34 1.82
N PHE A 39 5.22 -1.15 2.44
CA PHE A 39 4.17 -0.81 3.39
C PHE A 39 2.77 -0.81 2.75
N PHE A 40 2.63 -0.19 1.58
CA PHE A 40 1.35 -0.13 0.88
C PHE A 40 0.91 -1.48 0.31
N ILE A 41 1.84 -2.31 -0.16
CA ILE A 41 1.54 -3.70 -0.56
C ILE A 41 1.09 -4.51 0.66
N GLY A 42 1.85 -4.46 1.76
CA GLY A 42 1.55 -5.20 2.98
C GLY A 42 0.19 -4.83 3.58
N SER A 43 -0.09 -3.53 3.71
CA SER A 43 -1.39 -3.04 4.16
C SER A 43 -2.52 -3.43 3.19
N GLY A 44 -2.29 -3.32 1.87
CA GLY A 44 -3.23 -3.78 0.84
C GLY A 44 -3.61 -5.24 0.99
N ILE A 45 -2.64 -6.13 1.24
CA ILE A 45 -2.86 -7.56 1.47
C ILE A 45 -3.70 -7.79 2.72
N VAL A 46 -3.34 -7.15 3.85
CA VAL A 46 -4.08 -7.30 5.11
C VAL A 46 -5.54 -6.85 4.94
N LEU A 47 -5.77 -5.67 4.37
CA LEU A 47 -7.13 -5.17 4.12
C LEU A 47 -7.89 -6.04 3.11
N HIS A 48 -7.20 -6.60 2.12
CA HIS A 48 -7.80 -7.52 1.16
C HIS A 48 -8.24 -8.81 1.84
N VAL A 49 -7.40 -9.40 2.69
CA VAL A 49 -7.73 -10.59 3.47
C VAL A 49 -8.90 -10.30 4.41
N ILE A 50 -8.87 -9.17 5.12
CA ILE A 50 -9.98 -8.74 6.01
C ILE A 50 -11.31 -8.67 5.25
N ALA A 51 -11.29 -8.19 4.00
CA ALA A 51 -12.48 -8.14 3.16
C ALA A 51 -12.85 -9.49 2.53
N ALA A 52 -11.87 -10.38 2.32
CA ALA A 52 -12.06 -11.69 1.69
C ALA A 52 -12.59 -12.73 2.67
N ILE A 53 -12.17 -12.66 3.94
CA ILE A 53 -12.79 -13.47 4.98
C ILE A 53 -14.14 -12.82 5.34
N ASN A 54 -15.20 -13.63 5.27
CA ASN A 54 -16.57 -13.22 5.57
C ASN A 54 -16.70 -13.00 7.08
N MET A 55 -16.07 -11.94 7.58
CA MET A 55 -16.12 -11.59 8.99
C MET A 55 -17.54 -11.16 9.31
N PRO A 56 -18.18 -11.75 10.34
CA PRO A 56 -19.47 -11.29 10.80
C PRO A 56 -19.37 -9.79 11.12
N ASP A 57 -20.34 -9.01 10.63
CA ASP A 57 -20.40 -7.55 10.74
C ASP A 57 -20.20 -7.13 12.21
N LEU A 58 -18.98 -6.70 12.56
CA LEU A 58 -18.62 -6.17 13.89
C LEU A 58 -19.16 -4.75 14.11
N LYS A 59 -20.18 -4.35 13.34
CA LYS A 59 -20.82 -3.04 13.48
C LYS A 59 -21.53 -3.01 14.82
N VAL A 60 -20.85 -2.45 15.83
CA VAL A 60 -21.44 -2.06 17.10
C VAL A 60 -22.56 -1.07 16.77
N ARG A 61 -23.80 -1.55 16.79
CA ARG A 61 -24.99 -0.68 16.79
C ARG A 61 -24.89 0.17 18.05
N ARG A 62 -24.72 1.47 17.88
CA ARG A 62 -25.12 2.47 18.88
C ARG A 62 -26.58 2.80 18.68
#